data_AF-A0A3D8LEZ6-F1
#
_entry.id   AF-A0A3D8LEZ6-F1
#
_cell.length_a   1.000
_cell.length_b   1.000
_cell.length_c   1.000
_cell.angle_alpha   90.00
_cell.angle_beta   90.00
_cell.angle_gamma   90.00
#
_symmetry.space_group_name_H-M   'P 1'
#
loop_
_entity.id
_entity.type
_entity.pdbx_description
1 polymer ?
#
loop_
_entity_poly.entity_id
_entity_poly.type
_entity_poly.pdbx_seq_one_letter_code
_entity_poly.pdbx_strand_id
1 'polypeptide(L)'
;MDFKVVERSPFARIARIVLKSKNVAMVLGKSIHLSGVSREVFLKDEGWVAHELCHIRQFREHGYLRFLWLYLLESMRVGYYNNKYEVEARLEGMKHRRHMSPALRAASTIEPTDAPLPADTRREE
;
A
#
# COMPACT_ATOMS: atom_id res chain seq x y z
N MET A 1 -8.24 15.03 -5.28
CA MET A 1 -8.85 13.84 -4.64
C MET A 1 -8.72 14.02 -3.15
N ASP A 2 -9.82 14.19 -2.43
CA ASP A 2 -9.81 14.33 -0.97
C ASP A 2 -9.64 12.95 -0.31
N PHE A 3 -8.47 12.70 0.27
CA PHE A 3 -8.20 11.53 1.08
C PHE A 3 -7.81 11.93 2.50
N LYS A 4 -8.26 11.15 3.49
CA LYS A 4 -7.99 11.44 4.91
C LYS A 4 -6.92 10.50 5.42
N VAL A 5 -5.79 11.03 5.88
CA VAL A 5 -4.75 10.24 6.54
C VAL A 5 -5.05 10.18 8.03
N VAL A 6 -5.22 8.97 8.56
CA VAL A 6 -5.50 8.71 9.98
C VAL A 6 -4.36 7.88 10.56
N GLU A 7 -3.61 8.48 11.47
CA GLU A 7 -2.54 7.81 12.19
C GLU A 7 -3.09 7.01 13.37
N ARG A 8 -2.43 5.90 13.73
CA ARG A 8 -2.76 5.06 14.90
C ARG A 8 -4.17 4.47 14.90
N SER A 9 -4.70 4.16 13.71
CA SER A 9 -6.00 3.50 13.62
C SER A 9 -5.96 2.09 14.21
N PRO A 10 -6.98 1.66 14.98
CA PRO A 10 -7.07 0.29 15.49
C PRO A 10 -7.03 -0.75 14.36
N PHE A 11 -7.60 -0.42 13.18
CA PHE A 11 -7.54 -1.27 11.99
C PHE A 11 -6.11 -1.44 11.47
N ALA A 12 -5.35 -0.36 11.38
CA ALA A 12 -3.95 -0.42 10.95
C ALA A 12 -3.07 -1.13 11.99
N ARG A 13 -3.47 -1.16 13.27
CA ARG A 13 -2.80 -1.93 14.32
C ARG A 13 -3.01 -3.43 14.15
N ILE A 14 -4.23 -3.86 13.77
CA ILE A 14 -4.52 -5.25 13.42
C ILE A 14 -3.75 -5.65 12.17
N ALA A 15 -3.79 -4.80 11.12
CA ALA A 15 -3.05 -5.02 9.89
C ALA A 15 -1.54 -5.20 10.14
N ARG A 16 -0.94 -4.42 11.06
CA ARG A 16 0.46 -4.58 11.49
C ARG A 16 0.75 -5.96 12.07
N ILE A 17 -0.17 -6.52 12.86
CA ILE A 17 -0.02 -7.84 13.45
C ILE A 17 -0.15 -8.92 12.37
N VAL A 18 -1.09 -8.75 11.43
CA VAL A 18 -1.35 -9.70 10.34
C VAL A 18 -0.22 -9.72 9.31
N LEU A 19 0.28 -8.55 8.91
CA LEU A 19 1.32 -8.40 7.89
C LEU A 19 2.74 -8.60 8.48
N LYS A 20 2.88 -8.62 9.81
CA LYS A 20 4.17 -8.67 10.55
C LYS A 20 5.18 -7.57 10.16
N SER A 21 4.73 -6.52 9.48
CA SER A 21 5.57 -5.38 9.07
C SER A 21 5.59 -4.30 10.15
N LYS A 22 6.71 -3.59 10.29
CA LYS A 22 6.85 -2.50 11.29
C LYS A 22 6.03 -1.27 10.90
N ASN A 23 6.02 -0.96 9.61
CA ASN A 23 5.24 0.10 8.99
C ASN A 23 4.10 -0.55 8.22
N VAL A 24 2.89 0.03 8.30
CA VAL A 24 1.71 -0.39 7.54
C VAL A 24 0.91 0.85 7.14
N ALA A 25 0.55 0.90 5.86
CA ALA A 25 -0.49 1.77 5.33
C ALA A 25 -1.62 0.88 4.81
N MET A 26 -2.85 1.29 5.07
CA MET A 26 -4.03 0.56 4.62
C MET A 26 -5.08 1.56 4.18
N VAL A 27 -5.58 1.38 2.96
CA VAL A 27 -6.73 2.15 2.49
C VAL A 27 -8.04 1.49 2.92
N LEU A 28 -8.93 2.29 3.49
CA LEU A 28 -10.32 1.93 3.73
C LEU A 28 -11.21 3.00 3.09
N GLY A 29 -11.66 2.72 1.86
CA GLY A 29 -12.49 3.64 1.08
C GLY A 29 -11.71 4.88 0.63
N LYS A 30 -11.89 6.00 1.33
CA LYS A 30 -11.19 7.27 1.07
C LYS A 30 -10.20 7.67 2.16
N SER A 31 -10.03 6.80 3.16
CA SER A 31 -9.15 7.07 4.29
C SER A 31 -7.95 6.15 4.23
N ILE A 32 -6.76 6.72 4.42
CA ILE A 32 -5.49 5.99 4.53
C ILE A 32 -5.19 5.88 6.02
N HIS A 33 -5.12 4.66 6.52
CA HIS A 33 -4.84 4.37 7.90
C HIS A 33 -3.37 3.95 8.04
N LEU A 34 -2.58 4.76 8.75
CA LEU A 34 -1.16 4.53 8.99
C LEU A 34 -0.92 3.91 10.37
N SER A 35 -0.01 2.95 10.44
CA SER A 35 0.46 2.33 11.67
C SER A 35 1.97 2.11 11.58
N GLY A 36 2.71 2.61 12.57
CA GLY A 36 4.18 2.52 12.59
C GLY A 36 4.91 3.62 11.80
N VAL A 37 4.21 4.36 10.93
CA VAL A 37 4.75 5.48 10.15
C VAL A 37 3.93 6.75 10.37
N SER A 38 4.60 7.91 10.42
CA SER A 38 3.95 9.23 10.47
C SER A 38 3.53 9.68 9.07
N ARG A 39 2.48 10.48 8.98
CA ARG A 39 1.99 11.07 7.74
C ARG A 39 3.07 11.80 6.96
N GLU A 40 3.97 12.52 7.64
CA GLU A 40 5.06 13.26 7.00
C GLU A 40 6.04 12.35 6.26
N VAL A 41 6.37 11.21 6.85
CA VAL A 41 7.26 10.21 6.24
C VAL A 41 6.56 9.54 5.07
N PHE A 42 5.29 9.18 5.24
CA PHE A 42 4.47 8.64 4.17
C PHE A 42 4.36 9.61 2.99
N LEU A 43 4.07 10.90 3.23
CA LEU A 43 3.93 11.91 2.18
C LEU A 43 5.24 12.25 1.47
N LYS A 44 6.39 12.03 2.11
CA LYS A 44 7.70 12.17 1.46
C LYS A 44 7.96 11.07 0.44
N ASP A 45 7.32 9.90 0.58
CA ASP A 45 7.43 8.80 -0.36
C ASP A 45 6.29 8.86 -1.39
N GLU A 46 6.50 9.61 -2.47
CA GLU A 46 5.51 9.75 -3.53
C GLU A 46 5.14 8.41 -4.19
N GLY A 47 6.06 7.44 -4.22
CA GLY A 47 5.79 6.10 -4.74
C GLY A 47 4.82 5.35 -3.85
N TRP A 48 4.99 5.45 -2.54
CA TRP A 48 4.06 4.89 -1.57
C TRP A 48 2.71 5.61 -1.59
N VAL A 49 2.71 6.94 -1.68
CA VAL A 49 1.46 7.72 -1.81
C VAL A 49 0.69 7.33 -3.07
N ALA A 50 1.38 7.16 -4.20
CA ALA A 50 0.77 6.72 -5.45
C ALA A 50 0.19 5.29 -5.36
N HIS A 51 0.87 4.39 -4.63
CA HIS A 51 0.36 3.04 -4.35
C HIS A 51 -0.98 3.10 -3.57
N GLU A 52 -1.04 3.85 -2.47
CA GLU A 52 -2.27 3.98 -1.69
C GLU A 52 -3.38 4.71 -2.49
N LEU A 53 -3.02 5.73 -3.28
CA LEU A 53 -3.96 6.41 -4.18
C LEU A 53 -4.59 5.45 -5.21
N CYS A 54 -3.81 4.49 -5.72
CA CYS A 54 -4.32 3.45 -6.59
C CYS A 54 -5.42 2.64 -5.88
N HIS A 55 -5.20 2.23 -4.63
CA HIS A 55 -6.22 1.54 -3.85
C HIS A 55 -7.46 2.42 -3.61
N ILE A 56 -7.31 3.72 -3.31
CA ILE A 56 -8.46 4.62 -3.19
C ILE A 56 -9.28 4.65 -4.49
N ARG A 57 -8.60 4.68 -5.63
CA ARG A 57 -9.25 4.63 -6.95
C ARG A 57 -9.97 3.31 -7.15
N GLN A 58 -9.33 2.18 -6.86
CA GLN A 58 -9.93 0.84 -6.97
C GLN A 58 -11.16 0.70 -6.05
N PHE A 59 -11.09 1.21 -4.83
CA PHE A 59 -12.20 1.31 -3.89
C PHE A 59 -13.35 2.16 -4.42
N ARG A 60 -13.05 3.26 -5.13
CA ARG A 60 -14.06 4.11 -5.75
C ARG A 60 -14.70 3.46 -6.98
N GLU A 61 -13.93 2.72 -7.76
CA GLU A 61 -14.40 2.02 -8.97
C GLU A 61 -15.23 0.77 -8.63
N HIS A 62 -14.81 -0.02 -7.64
CA HIS A 62 -15.46 -1.28 -7.27
C HIS A 62 -16.46 -1.12 -6.11
N GLY A 63 -16.35 -0.07 -5.30
CA GLY A 63 -17.13 0.14 -4.08
C GLY A 63 -16.50 -0.52 -2.83
N TYR A 64 -16.86 0.00 -1.65
CA TYR A 64 -16.16 -0.31 -0.38
C TYR A 64 -16.11 -1.80 -0.04
N LEU A 65 -17.28 -2.43 0.16
CA LEU A 65 -17.35 -3.83 0.59
C LEU A 65 -17.00 -4.81 -0.55
N ARG A 66 -17.38 -4.46 -1.78
CA ARG A 66 -17.13 -5.29 -2.96
C ARG A 66 -15.64 -5.39 -3.25
N PHE A 67 -14.89 -4.28 -3.15
CA PHE A 67 -13.45 -4.30 -3.33
C PHE A 67 -12.76 -5.17 -2.28
N LEU A 68 -13.09 -5.02 -0.99
CA LEU A 68 -12.53 -5.85 0.07
C LEU A 68 -12.76 -7.34 -0.17
N TRP A 69 -13.97 -7.70 -0.63
CA TRP A 69 -14.31 -9.08 -0.95
C TRP A 69 -13.51 -9.61 -2.15
N LEU A 70 -13.46 -8.84 -3.25
CA LEU A 70 -12.69 -9.21 -4.45
C LEU A 70 -11.19 -9.34 -4.13
N TYR A 71 -10.66 -8.40 -3.38
CA TYR A 71 -9.27 -8.38 -2.95
C TYR A 71 -8.95 -9.60 -2.08
N LEU A 72 -9.79 -9.91 -1.09
CA LEU A 72 -9.59 -11.08 -0.22
C LEU A 72 -9.68 -12.39 -1.00
N LEU A 73 -10.70 -12.56 -1.85
CA LEU A 73 -10.84 -13.74 -2.69
C LEU A 73 -9.64 -13.93 -3.61
N GLU A 74 -9.16 -12.85 -4.21
CA GLU A 74 -8.01 -12.91 -5.10
C GLU A 74 -6.72 -13.22 -4.33
N SER A 75 -6.46 -12.54 -3.21
CA SER A 75 -5.32 -12.84 -2.34
C SER A 75 -5.34 -14.28 -1.80
N MET A 76 -6.51 -14.83 -1.51
CA MET A 76 -6.65 -16.24 -1.13
C MET A 76 -6.27 -17.17 -2.30
N ARG A 77 -6.74 -16.86 -3.51
CA ARG A 77 -6.55 -17.69 -4.71
C ARG A 77 -5.13 -17.65 -5.27
N VAL A 78 -4.50 -16.47 -5.37
CA VAL A 78 -3.21 -16.30 -6.04
C VAL A 78 -2.09 -15.82 -5.12
N GLY A 79 -2.38 -15.46 -3.87
CA GLY A 79 -1.39 -14.84 -2.98
C GLY A 79 -1.50 -13.33 -2.94
N TYR A 80 -0.91 -12.73 -1.90
CA TYR A 80 -0.90 -11.27 -1.75
C TYR A 80 -0.04 -10.63 -2.85
N TYR A 81 1.15 -11.19 -3.10
CA TYR A 81 2.10 -10.58 -4.03
C TYR A 81 1.62 -10.59 -5.48
N ASN A 82 0.87 -11.63 -5.85
CA ASN A 82 0.35 -11.85 -7.20
C ASN A 82 -1.08 -11.33 -7.40
N ASN A 83 -1.67 -10.70 -6.38
CA ASN A 83 -2.98 -10.08 -6.51
C ASN A 83 -2.91 -8.94 -7.54
N LYS A 84 -3.80 -8.95 -8.56
CA LYS A 84 -3.75 -7.95 -9.64
C LYS A 84 -3.87 -6.52 -9.10
N TYR A 85 -4.60 -6.32 -8.01
CA TYR A 85 -4.80 -5.01 -7.39
C TYR A 85 -3.51 -4.49 -6.76
N GLU A 86 -2.71 -5.36 -6.13
CA GLU A 86 -1.38 -5.05 -5.59
C GLU A 86 -0.37 -4.77 -6.70
N VAL A 87 -0.41 -5.57 -7.77
CA VAL A 87 0.48 -5.40 -8.93
C VAL A 87 0.23 -4.05 -9.61
N GLU A 88 -1.03 -3.67 -9.78
CA GLU A 88 -1.42 -2.37 -10.33
C GLU A 88 -0.94 -1.22 -9.44
N ALA A 89 -1.21 -1.29 -8.14
CA ALA A 89 -0.76 -0.27 -7.18
C ALA A 89 0.76 -0.14 -7.14
N ARG A 90 1.50 -1.26 -7.26
CA ARG A 90 2.97 -1.26 -7.35
C ARG A 90 3.47 -0.65 -8.65
N LEU A 91 2.79 -0.91 -9.76
CA LEU A 91 3.13 -0.32 -11.05
C LEU A 91 2.93 1.21 -11.03
N GLU A 92 1.84 1.69 -10.43
CA GLU A 92 1.57 3.12 -10.26
C GLU A 92 2.63 3.79 -9.36
N GLY A 93 2.98 3.16 -8.23
CA GLY A 93 4.08 3.63 -7.37
C GLY A 93 5.44 3.69 -8.10
N MET A 94 5.73 2.70 -8.95
CA MET A 94 6.95 2.66 -9.76
C MET A 94 6.95 3.69 -10.90
N LYS A 95 5.79 3.99 -11.52
CA LYS A 95 5.69 5.01 -12.58
C LYS A 95 6.12 6.37 -12.07
N HIS A 96 5.74 6.74 -10.85
CA HIS A 96 6.16 8.00 -10.24
C HIS A 96 7.68 8.07 -10.08
N ARG A 97 8.30 6.95 -9.65
CA ARG A 97 9.76 6.83 -9.53
C ARG A 97 10.50 6.95 -10.88
N ARG A 98 9.85 6.70 -12.02
CA ARG A 98 10.45 6.86 -13.37
C ARG A 98 10.48 8.30 -13.87
N HIS A 99 9.57 9.16 -13.39
CA HIS A 99 9.56 10.58 -13.75
C HIS A 99 10.50 11.43 -12.89
N MET A 100 11.03 10.90 -11.78
CA MET A 100 12.07 11.55 -11.00
C MET A 100 13.43 11.52 -11.72
N SER A 101 14.11 12.68 -11.73
CA SER A 101 15.48 12.80 -12.22
C SER A 101 16.43 11.84 -11.48
N PRO A 102 17.46 11.28 -12.14
CA PRO A 102 18.39 10.31 -11.53
C PRO A 102 19.03 10.79 -10.21
N ALA A 103 19.28 12.10 -10.08
CA ALA A 103 19.82 12.72 -8.88
C ALA A 103 18.85 12.70 -7.68
N LEU A 104 17.54 12.90 -7.90
CA LEU A 104 16.53 12.76 -6.84
C LEU A 104 16.30 11.29 -6.46
N ARG A 105 16.48 10.35 -7.39
CA ARG A 105 16.39 8.91 -7.11
C ARG A 105 17.50 8.43 -6.16
N ALA A 106 18.71 8.97 -6.28
CA ALA A 106 19.81 8.65 -5.37
C ALA A 106 19.61 9.27 -3.98
N ALA A 107 19.02 10.47 -3.89
CA ALA A 107 18.67 11.11 -2.62
C ALA A 107 17.45 10.46 -1.93
N SER A 108 16.51 9.92 -2.71
CA SER A 108 15.31 9.19 -2.25
C SER A 108 15.57 7.67 -2.12
N THR A 109 16.76 7.31 -1.64
CA THR A 109 17.07 5.91 -1.30
C THR A 109 16.51 5.61 0.08
N ILE A 110 15.18 5.60 0.20
CA ILE A 110 14.51 4.87 1.26
C ILE A 110 14.44 3.43 0.74
N GLU A 111 15.15 2.53 1.42
CA GLU A 111 15.20 1.14 1.00
C GLU A 111 13.79 0.55 0.89
N PRO A 112 13.54 -0.38 -0.06
CA PRO A 112 12.25 -1.06 -0.20
C PRO A 112 11.75 -1.72 1.09
N THR A 113 12.64 -1.91 2.05
CA THR A 113 12.43 -2.48 3.38
C THR A 113 11.42 -1.72 4.25
N ASP A 114 11.15 -0.44 3.96
CA ASP A 114 10.18 0.37 4.72
C ASP A 114 8.74 0.31 4.16
N ALA A 115 8.56 -0.20 2.94
CA ALA A 115 7.24 -0.43 2.38
C ALA A 115 6.58 -1.63 3.08
N PRO A 116 5.27 -1.57 3.37
CA PRO A 116 4.53 -2.64 4.03
C PRO A 116 4.26 -3.79 3.06
N LEU A 117 5.31 -4.44 2.57
CA LEU A 117 5.16 -5.68 1.84
C LEU A 117 5.16 -6.81 2.87
N PRO A 118 4.03 -7.52 3.06
CA PRO A 118 4.09 -8.79 3.78
C PRO A 118 5.05 -9.71 3.02
N ALA A 119 6.01 -10.27 3.73
CA ALA A 119 6.77 -11.40 3.22
C ALA A 119 5.77 -12.54 3.04
N ASP A 120 5.34 -12.81 1.80
CA ASP A 120 4.44 -13.92 1.51
C ASP A 120 5.18 -15.21 1.88
N THR A 121 4.87 -15.79 3.04
CA THR A 121 5.47 -17.05 3.51
C THR A 121 4.75 -18.27 2.95
N ARG A 122 4.02 -18.16 1.84
CA ARG A 122 3.67 -19.34 1.04
C ARG A 122 4.87 -19.72 0.19
N ARG A 123 5.72 -20.58 0.78
CA ARG A 123 6.60 -21.46 -0.02
C ARG A 123 5.70 -22.17 -1.02
N GLU A 124 6.05 -22.07 -2.29
CA GLU A 124 5.65 -23.04 -3.30
C GLU A 124 6.07 -24.42 -2.75
N GLU A 125 5.09 -25.29 -2.52
CA GLU A 125 5.29 -26.74 -2.42
C GLU A 125 5.06 -27.36 -3.79
#